data_AF-A0A3C1FE00-F1
#
_entry.id   AF-A0A3C1FE00-F1
#
_cell.length_a   1.000
_cell.length_b   1.000
_cell.length_c   1.000
_cell.angle_alpha   90.00
_cell.angle_beta   90.00
_cell.angle_gamma   90.00
#
_symmetry.space_group_name_H-M   'P 1'
#
loop_
_entity.id
_entity.type
_entity.pdbx_description
1 polymer ?
#
loop_
_entity_poly.entity_id
_entity_poly.type
_entity_poly.pdbx_seq_one_letter_code
_entity_poly.pdbx_strand_id
1 'polypeptide(L)'
;MPEFATANLIISISGFVLGFSFLIFLVNFFMSWAWGPKAPDNPWGALSLEWTLPSPPPQHNFAGRKIVVRYPYDFGTPAPGSGHQSSPPDGAGG
;
A
#
# COMPACT_ATOMS: atom_id res chain seq x y z
N MET A 1 -3.77 2.39 -49.29
CA MET A 1 -2.81 2.39 -48.17
C MET A 1 -2.98 1.13 -47.33
N PRO A 2 -2.59 -0.06 -47.85
CA PRO A 2 -2.64 -1.33 -47.11
C PRO A 2 -1.57 -1.43 -46.02
N GLU A 3 -0.57 -0.54 -46.00
CA GLU A 3 0.57 -0.57 -45.08
C GLU A 3 0.18 -0.51 -43.59
N PHE A 4 -0.96 0.10 -43.26
CA PHE A 4 -1.46 0.17 -41.87
C PHE A 4 -2.52 -0.88 -41.54
N ALA A 5 -2.97 -1.69 -42.50
CA ALA A 5 -4.07 -2.62 -42.29
C ALA A 5 -3.74 -3.65 -41.19
N THR A 6 -2.53 -4.21 -41.21
CA THR A 6 -2.08 -5.17 -40.19
C THR A 6 -1.94 -4.52 -38.82
N ALA A 7 -1.38 -3.31 -38.75
CA ALA A 7 -1.24 -2.58 -37.49
C ALA A 7 -2.61 -2.24 -36.88
N ASN A 8 -3.54 -1.76 -37.69
CA ASN A 8 -4.91 -1.47 -37.26
C ASN A 8 -5.62 -2.73 -36.74
N LEU A 9 -5.44 -3.88 -37.41
CA LEU A 9 -6.00 -5.16 -36.95
C LEU A 9 -5.45 -5.56 -35.57
N ILE A 10 -4.13 -5.45 -35.37
CA ILE A 10 -3.49 -5.75 -34.07
C ILE A 10 -4.01 -4.82 -32.99
N ILE A 11 -4.14 -3.52 -33.28
CA ILE A 11 -4.67 -2.51 -32.35
C ILE A 11 -6.12 -2.84 -31.97
N SER A 12 -6.96 -3.19 -32.95
CA SER A 12 -8.34 -3.61 -32.67
C SER A 12 -8.42 -4.83 -31.76
N ILE A 13 -7.62 -5.88 -32.04
CA ILE A 13 -7.56 -7.07 -31.19
C ILE A 13 -7.10 -6.72 -29.78
N SER A 14 -6.05 -5.89 -29.66
CA SER A 14 -5.54 -5.42 -28.38
C SER A 14 -6.60 -4.63 -27.59
N GLY A 15 -7.40 -3.84 -28.29
CA GLY A 15 -8.54 -3.12 -27.71
C GLY A 15 -9.59 -4.06 -27.12
N PHE A 16 -9.95 -5.13 -27.82
CA PHE A 16 -10.87 -6.15 -27.28
C PHE A 16 -10.28 -6.89 -26.08
N VAL A 17 -8.98 -7.23 -26.12
CA VAL A 17 -8.28 -7.87 -24.99
C VAL A 17 -8.27 -6.95 -23.76
N LEU A 18 -7.99 -5.66 -23.95
CA LEU A 18 -8.04 -4.67 -22.87
C LEU A 18 -9.45 -4.49 -22.31
N GLY A 19 -10.47 -4.48 -23.18
CA GLY A 19 -11.87 -4.46 -22.74
C GLY A 19 -12.24 -5.68 -21.90
N PHE A 20 -11.75 -6.87 -22.29
CA PHE A 20 -11.97 -8.10 -21.55
C PHE A 20 -11.23 -8.12 -20.19
N SER A 21 -10.00 -7.60 -20.12
CA SER A 21 -9.27 -7.51 -18.85
C SER A 21 -9.96 -6.56 -17.87
N PHE A 22 -10.58 -5.48 -18.37
CA PHE A 22 -11.41 -4.60 -17.54
C PHE A 22 -12.64 -5.32 -16.99
N LEU A 23 -13.27 -6.21 -17.76
CA LEU A 23 -14.38 -7.03 -17.26
C LEU A 23 -13.95 -7.96 -16.12
N ILE A 24 -12.79 -8.62 -16.25
CA ILE A 24 -12.21 -9.43 -15.16
C ILE A 24 -11.99 -8.58 -13.91
N PHE A 25 -11.43 -7.37 -14.06
CA PHE A 25 -11.24 -6.43 -12.97
C PHE A 25 -12.56 -6.05 -12.29
N LEU A 26 -13.60 -5.72 -13.06
CA LEU A 26 -14.92 -5.38 -12.51
C LEU A 26 -15.51 -6.54 -11.72
N VAL A 27 -15.46 -7.76 -12.27
CA VAL A 27 -15.94 -8.96 -11.56
C VAL A 27 -15.22 -9.13 -10.22
N ASN A 28 -13.89 -9.01 -10.21
CA ASN A 28 -13.10 -9.10 -8.98
C ASN A 28 -13.44 -7.98 -7.98
N PHE A 29 -13.62 -6.74 -8.46
CA PHE A 29 -13.99 -5.59 -7.64
C PHE A 29 -15.34 -5.80 -6.94
N PHE A 30 -16.38 -6.18 -7.70
CA PHE A 30 -17.72 -6.39 -7.14
C PHE A 30 -17.75 -7.58 -6.18
N MET A 31 -17.06 -8.69 -6.51
CA MET A 31 -16.95 -9.83 -5.60
C MET A 31 -16.25 -9.46 -4.30
N SER A 32 -15.14 -8.72 -4.37
CA SER A 32 -14.37 -8.29 -3.20
C SER A 32 -15.16 -7.29 -2.34
N TRP A 33 -15.95 -6.42 -2.96
CA TRP A 33 -16.78 -5.48 -2.23
C TRP A 33 -17.96 -6.15 -1.52
N ALA A 34 -18.62 -7.11 -2.16
CA ALA A 34 -19.80 -7.78 -1.60
C ALA A 34 -19.46 -8.90 -0.60
N TRP A 35 -18.39 -9.65 -0.85
CA TRP A 35 -18.06 -10.87 -0.10
C TRP A 35 -16.61 -10.97 0.36
N GLY A 36 -15.78 -9.96 0.06
CA GLY A 36 -14.38 -9.96 0.50
C GLY A 36 -14.25 -9.87 2.02
N PRO A 37 -13.18 -10.45 2.61
CA PRO A 37 -12.88 -10.28 4.02
C PRO A 37 -12.60 -8.80 4.33
N LYS A 38 -12.99 -8.36 5.53
CA LYS A 38 -12.66 -7.00 5.98
C LYS A 38 -11.15 -6.85 6.09
N ALA A 39 -10.61 -5.81 5.45
CA ALA A 39 -9.18 -5.53 5.50
C ALA A 39 -8.75 -5.21 6.95
N PRO A 40 -7.60 -5.73 7.41
CA PRO A 40 -6.98 -5.24 8.64
C PRO A 40 -6.49 -3.80 8.44
N ASP A 41 -6.11 -3.14 9.53
CA ASP A 41 -5.65 -1.75 9.51
C ASP A 41 -4.40 -1.55 8.64
N ASN A 42 -3.49 -2.53 8.65
CA ASN A 42 -2.27 -2.53 7.87
C ASN A 42 -2.00 -3.89 7.21
N PRO A 43 -2.64 -4.20 6.07
CA PRO A 43 -2.46 -5.48 5.38
C PRO A 43 -1.07 -5.62 4.75
N TRP A 44 -0.34 -4.51 4.55
CA TRP A 44 0.93 -4.48 3.82
C TRP A 44 2.16 -4.28 4.70
N GLY A 45 1.98 -4.11 6.01
CA GLY A 45 3.07 -3.80 6.94
C GLY A 45 3.78 -2.48 6.66
N ALA A 46 3.10 -1.51 6.05
CA ALA A 46 3.69 -0.22 5.72
C ALA A 46 3.91 0.65 6.97
N LEU A 47 4.89 1.55 6.91
CA LEU A 47 5.39 2.28 8.08
C LEU A 47 4.91 3.73 8.18
N SER A 48 4.26 4.24 7.14
CA SER A 48 3.72 5.59 7.10
C SER A 48 2.48 5.75 7.98
N LEU A 49 2.14 7.00 8.31
CA LEU A 49 1.13 7.31 9.32
C LEU A 49 -0.28 6.86 8.93
N GLU A 50 -0.60 6.83 7.64
CA GLU A 50 -1.91 6.37 7.16
C GLU A 50 -2.18 4.89 7.49
N TRP A 51 -1.14 4.08 7.64
CA TRP A 51 -1.24 2.66 8.03
C TRP A 51 -1.24 2.42 9.54
N THR A 52 -1.42 3.50 10.31
CA THR A 52 -1.71 3.44 11.75
C THR A 52 -3.18 3.66 12.06
N LEU A 53 -3.99 3.88 11.02
CA LEU A 53 -5.42 4.18 11.12
C LEU A 53 -6.26 2.91 10.95
N PRO A 54 -7.43 2.84 11.62
CA PRO A 54 -8.31 1.71 11.45
C PRO A 54 -8.96 1.67 10.06
N SER A 55 -9.33 0.47 9.61
CA SER A 55 -10.11 0.28 8.38
C SER A 55 -11.57 -0.11 8.71
N PRO A 56 -12.59 0.72 8.38
CA PRO A 56 -12.55 1.96 7.61
C PRO A 56 -12.05 3.18 8.42
N PRO A 57 -11.53 4.23 7.73
CA PRO A 57 -10.96 5.38 8.41
C PRO A 57 -12.02 6.18 9.19
N PRO A 58 -11.65 6.73 10.37
CA PRO A 58 -12.54 7.58 11.15
C PRO A 58 -12.72 8.96 10.51
N GLN A 59 -13.81 9.67 10.83
CA GLN A 59 -14.06 11.01 10.29
C GLN A 59 -12.92 12.00 10.57
N HIS A 60 -12.29 11.89 11.74
CA HIS A 60 -11.09 12.62 12.10
C HIS A 60 -9.91 11.65 12.10
N ASN A 61 -9.13 11.67 11.01
CA ASN A 61 -8.03 10.73 10.77
C ASN A 61 -7.11 10.58 11.99
N PHE A 62 -6.68 11.70 12.59
CA PHE A 62 -5.83 11.67 13.77
C PHE A 62 -6.49 12.42 14.93
N ALA A 63 -6.72 11.74 16.05
CA ALA A 63 -7.23 12.36 17.28
C ALA A 63 -6.24 13.36 17.92
N GLY A 64 -4.99 13.41 17.45
CA GLY A 64 -3.94 14.30 17.95
C GLY A 64 -2.67 14.20 17.12
N ARG A 65 -1.63 14.98 17.49
CA ARG A 65 -0.33 14.99 16.81
C ARG A 65 0.31 13.61 16.88
N LYS A 66 0.59 13.00 15.73
CA LYS A 66 1.43 11.80 15.62
C LYS A 66 2.88 12.22 15.42
N ILE A 67 3.79 11.63 16.19
CA ILE A 67 5.24 11.82 16.03
C ILE A 67 5.74 10.71 15.10
N VAL A 68 6.47 11.11 14.06
CA VAL A 68 7.13 10.17 13.14
C VAL A 68 8.43 9.74 13.78
N VAL A 69 8.49 8.48 14.21
CA VAL A 69 9.64 7.92 14.95
C VAL A 69 10.60 7.13 14.06
N ARG A 70 10.27 6.91 12.78
CA ARG A 70 11.03 6.07 11.84
C ARG A 70 10.90 6.58 10.41
N TYR A 71 11.88 6.29 9.56
CA TYR A 71 11.85 6.68 8.16
C TYR A 71 10.95 5.73 7.35
N PRO A 72 10.39 6.18 6.20
CA PRO A 72 9.46 5.38 5.40
C PRO A 72 10.02 4.04 4.89
N TYR A 73 11.35 3.89 4.88
CA TYR A 73 12.06 2.73 4.33
C TYR A 73 12.76 1.88 5.40
N ASP A 74 12.54 2.15 6.69
CA ASP A 74 13.11 1.42 7.82
C ASP A 74 12.40 0.05 8.03
N PHE A 75 12.26 -0.73 6.96
CA PHE A 75 11.69 -2.06 7.01
C PHE A 75 12.68 -3.04 7.63
N GLY A 76 12.21 -3.93 8.52
CA GLY A 76 13.03 -4.95 9.16
C GLY A 76 13.94 -4.43 10.28
N THR A 77 13.97 -3.12 10.54
CA THR A 77 14.64 -2.57 11.73
C THR A 77 13.67 -2.57 12.92
N PRO A 78 14.14 -2.90 14.13
CA PRO A 78 13.34 -2.74 15.33
C PRO A 78 12.91 -1.28 15.47
N ALA A 79 11.63 -1.04 15.75
CA ALA A 79 11.14 0.30 16.04
C ALA A 79 12.00 0.92 17.16
N PRO A 80 12.33 2.21 17.10
CA PRO A 80 13.04 2.88 18.19
C PRO A 80 12.29 2.67 19.51
N GLY A 81 12.94 2.03 20.49
CA GLY A 81 12.35 1.64 21.78
C GLY A 81 11.87 0.18 21.90
N SER A 82 12.01 -0.65 20.86
CA SER A 82 11.67 -2.10 20.89
C SER A 82 12.85 -3.03 21.23
N GLY A 83 14.07 -2.47 21.30
CA GLY A 83 15.22 -3.14 21.91
C GLY A 83 15.40 -2.66 23.35
N HIS A 84 15.84 -3.56 24.23
CA HIS A 84 16.51 -3.17 25.46
C HIS A 84 17.52 -2.07 25.13
N GLN A 85 17.18 -0.83 25.47
CA GLN A 85 18.09 0.29 25.36
C GLN A 85 19.16 0.05 26.42
N SER A 86 20.22 -0.69 26.06
CA SER A 86 21.45 -0.67 26.82
C SER A 86 21.91 0.79 26.81
N SER A 87 21.76 1.43 27.96
CA SER A 87 22.26 2.78 28.23
C SER A 87 23.67 2.92 27.65
N PRO A 88 24.02 4.10 27.10
CA PRO A 88 25.42 4.39 26.82
C PRO A 88 26.23 4.14 28.09
N PRO A 89 27.43 3.52 28.03
CA PRO A 89 28.25 3.41 29.22
C PRO A 89 28.58 4.82 29.70
N ASP A 90 28.14 5.13 30.92
CA ASP A 90 28.54 6.33 31.63
C ASP A 90 30.07 6.35 31.71
N GLY A 91 30.70 7.37 31.13
CA GLY A 91 32.12 7.64 31.32
C GLY A 91 32.98 7.54 30.07
N ALA A 92 33.06 8.67 29.36
CA ALA A 92 34.32 9.13 28.80
C ALA A 92 34.39 10.64 29.04
N GLY A 93 34.81 11.00 30.25
CA GLY A 93 35.42 12.30 30.51
C GLY A 93 36.75 12.38 29.79
N GLY A 94 37.12 13.60 29.39
CA GLY A 94 38.33 13.94 28.64
C GLY A 94 38.17 15.30 28.00
#